data_AF-A0A354EN97-F1
#
_entry.id   AF-A0A354EN97-F1
#
_cell.length_a   1.000
_cell.length_b   1.000
_cell.length_c   1.000
_cell.angle_alpha   90.00
_cell.angle_beta   90.00
_cell.angle_gamma   90.00
#
_symmetry.space_group_name_H-M   'P 1'
#
loop_
_entity.id
_entity.type
_entity.pdbx_description
1 polymer ?
#
loop_
_entity_poly.entity_id
_entity_poly.type
_entity_poly.pdbx_seq_one_letter_code
_entity_poly.pdbx_strand_id
1 'polypeptide(L)'
;MVRHTDDNDKKPRARQDERSPRPFKSSGPRKSGDGTKSFGDKPRGPRDDGAKRFGDKADRPRSDKPRTDKGGKDGKSKTPETPLRAERIAKTMARAGIASRREVERLIGLGKVAVNGRILDTPATLVTRDDVITVDGKPIGSTQATRVWRYHKPAGLLTSHSDPTGRPTVFDALPAGLPRVISVGRLDLATEGLLLLTNDGELSRALELPSTSLVRQYRARARGKITQEQLDALKDGVVVDGVSYGPIEAKLDKATIAKFQRELGAMGYKFQFVTLAGFHALNNSMFELADGYRDNGMAAYSELQQREFANEARGYTATRHQREVGTGYFDQVATVISNGTSSTTALKDSTETAQFTTAA
;
A
#
# COMPACT_ATOMS: atom_id res chain seq x y z
N MET A 1 -13.04 -35.80 -39.40
CA MET A 1 -13.88 -36.98 -39.10
C MET A 1 -12.99 -38.07 -38.53
N VAL A 2 -12.85 -38.13 -37.20
CA VAL A 2 -12.42 -39.32 -36.45
C VAL A 2 -13.12 -39.18 -35.10
N ARG A 3 -14.06 -40.09 -34.81
CA ARG A 3 -14.78 -40.17 -33.54
C ARG A 3 -13.97 -41.08 -32.62
N HIS A 4 -13.59 -40.59 -31.44
CA HIS A 4 -13.17 -41.45 -30.34
C HIS A 4 -14.38 -41.71 -29.46
N THR A 5 -14.76 -42.99 -29.39
CA THR A 5 -15.78 -43.58 -28.54
C THR A 5 -15.18 -43.98 -27.19
N ASP A 6 -15.95 -43.68 -26.15
CA ASP A 6 -16.14 -44.42 -24.89
C ASP A 6 -14.92 -44.73 -24.01
N ASP A 7 -14.88 -44.06 -22.85
CA ASP A 7 -14.58 -44.70 -21.56
C ASP A 7 -15.15 -43.82 -20.43
N ASN A 8 -16.45 -43.98 -20.17
CA ASN A 8 -17.16 -43.31 -19.09
C ASN A 8 -17.73 -44.37 -18.15
N ASP A 9 -16.85 -45.00 -17.36
CA ASP A 9 -17.22 -46.01 -16.37
C ASP A 9 -16.48 -45.79 -15.05
N LYS A 10 -17.00 -44.88 -14.20
CA LYS A 10 -16.75 -44.91 -12.75
C LYS A 10 -18.05 -44.69 -11.99
N LYS A 11 -18.60 -45.81 -11.51
CA LYS A 11 -19.74 -45.90 -10.58
C LYS A 11 -19.49 -45.10 -9.29
N PRO A 12 -20.56 -44.51 -8.69
CA PRO A 12 -20.47 -43.73 -7.46
C PRO A 12 -20.24 -44.63 -6.24
N ARG A 13 -19.34 -44.21 -5.32
CA ARG A 13 -19.13 -44.88 -4.03
C ARG A 13 -20.28 -44.57 -3.06
N ALA A 14 -20.70 -45.61 -2.35
CA ALA A 14 -21.85 -45.64 -1.46
C ALA A 14 -21.70 -44.79 -0.19
N ARG A 15 -22.83 -44.25 0.27
CA ARG A 15 -23.04 -43.60 1.56
C ARG A 15 -22.89 -44.61 2.70
N GLN A 16 -22.25 -44.21 3.79
CA GLN A 16 -22.39 -44.86 5.09
C GLN A 16 -23.15 -43.91 6.01
N ASP A 17 -24.34 -44.37 6.41
CA ASP A 17 -25.19 -43.76 7.40
C ASP A 17 -24.85 -44.27 8.82
N GLU A 18 -25.18 -43.43 9.79
CA GLU A 18 -25.50 -43.72 11.19
C GLU A 18 -24.39 -44.01 12.22
N ARG A 19 -24.12 -42.99 13.05
CA ARG A 19 -23.97 -43.18 14.51
C ARG A 19 -24.50 -41.99 15.30
N SER A 20 -25.60 -42.22 16.02
CA SER A 20 -26.27 -41.31 16.96
C SER A 20 -25.45 -40.98 18.23
N PRO A 21 -25.80 -39.91 18.98
CA PRO A 21 -24.88 -39.16 19.84
C PRO A 21 -24.81 -39.69 21.29
N ARG A 22 -23.72 -39.38 22.00
CA ARG A 22 -23.57 -39.61 23.46
C ARG A 22 -23.45 -38.28 24.22
N PRO A 23 -23.90 -38.23 25.50
CA PRO A 23 -24.44 -37.02 26.10
C PRO A 23 -23.41 -36.17 26.88
N PHE A 24 -23.79 -34.90 27.08
CA PHE A 24 -23.21 -33.92 27.99
C PHE A 24 -23.11 -34.44 29.43
N LYS A 25 -21.98 -34.17 30.10
CA LYS A 25 -21.90 -34.15 31.57
C LYS A 25 -21.41 -32.78 32.06
N SER A 26 -22.27 -32.15 32.83
CA SER A 26 -22.04 -30.98 33.66
C SER A 26 -21.24 -31.33 34.90
N SER A 27 -20.25 -30.50 35.25
CA SER A 27 -19.76 -30.41 36.64
C SER A 27 -19.27 -29.00 36.92
N GLY A 28 -20.07 -28.24 37.69
CA GLY A 28 -19.62 -27.07 38.43
C GLY A 28 -18.81 -27.46 39.69
N PRO A 29 -18.70 -26.57 40.69
CA PRO A 29 -17.55 -25.67 40.82
C PRO A 29 -16.62 -26.06 41.99
N ARG A 30 -15.36 -25.61 41.94
CA ARG A 30 -14.45 -25.67 43.10
C ARG A 30 -13.85 -24.28 43.40
N LYS A 31 -14.31 -23.67 44.50
CA LYS A 31 -13.53 -22.85 45.45
C LYS A 31 -12.51 -23.80 46.15
N SER A 32 -11.38 -23.45 46.78
CA SER A 32 -10.88 -22.24 47.48
C SER A 32 -9.43 -22.52 47.94
N GLY A 33 -8.66 -21.47 48.26
CA GLY A 33 -7.38 -21.50 49.01
C GLY A 33 -6.42 -20.45 48.43
N ASP A 34 -6.48 -19.18 48.82
CA ASP A 34 -5.93 -18.52 50.03
C ASP A 34 -4.39 -18.59 50.15
N GLY A 35 -3.75 -17.43 50.36
CA GLY A 35 -2.29 -17.30 50.49
C GLY A 35 -1.67 -15.97 50.06
N THR A 36 -2.15 -14.87 50.64
CA THR A 36 -1.59 -13.50 50.75
C THR A 36 -0.12 -13.19 50.38
N LYS A 37 0.10 -12.04 49.71
CA LYS A 37 1.12 -11.02 50.06
C LYS A 37 0.77 -9.66 49.42
N SER A 38 0.48 -8.69 50.28
CA SER A 38 0.23 -7.26 49.99
C SER A 38 1.55 -6.49 49.88
N PHE A 39 1.64 -5.45 49.05
CA PHE A 39 2.24 -4.14 49.39
C PHE A 39 2.02 -3.10 48.27
N GLY A 40 1.16 -2.10 48.55
CA GLY A 40 1.47 -0.67 48.39
C GLY A 40 1.30 0.02 47.02
N ASP A 41 0.07 0.43 46.70
CA ASP A 41 -0.23 1.46 45.68
C ASP A 41 -0.16 2.89 46.28
N LYS A 42 0.42 3.84 45.53
CA LYS A 42 0.27 5.30 45.74
C LYS A 42 -0.09 5.97 44.40
N PRO A 43 -1.19 6.74 44.30
CA PRO A 43 -1.55 7.44 43.07
C PRO A 43 -0.86 8.80 42.95
N ARG A 44 -0.37 9.13 41.74
CA ARG A 44 0.09 10.48 41.36
C ARG A 44 -1.06 11.25 40.72
N GLY A 45 -1.43 12.38 41.32
CA GLY A 45 -2.31 13.40 40.75
C GLY A 45 -1.60 14.37 39.78
N PRO A 46 -2.36 15.30 39.17
CA PRO A 46 -2.08 15.87 37.84
C PRO A 46 -1.19 17.11 37.87
N ARG A 47 -0.48 17.37 36.76
CA ARG A 47 0.27 18.61 36.54
C ARG A 47 -0.45 19.49 35.52
N ASP A 48 -0.65 20.73 35.97
CA ASP A 48 -1.37 21.83 35.35
C ASP A 48 -0.45 22.69 34.46
N ASP A 49 -1.11 23.49 33.63
CA ASP A 49 -0.64 24.25 32.47
C ASP A 49 0.27 25.45 32.77
N GLY A 50 1.05 25.89 31.78
CA GLY A 50 1.88 27.10 31.89
C GLY A 50 2.58 27.54 30.61
N ALA A 51 1.82 28.09 29.67
CA ALA A 51 2.30 28.73 28.44
C ALA A 51 3.17 29.98 28.71
N LYS A 52 4.30 30.11 28.01
CA LYS A 52 5.07 31.37 27.92
C LYS A 52 4.81 32.06 26.57
N ARG A 53 4.11 33.19 26.63
CA ARG A 53 4.04 34.21 25.57
C ARG A 53 5.24 35.15 25.72
N PHE A 54 5.95 35.45 24.63
CA PHE A 54 6.85 36.60 24.54
C PHE A 54 6.25 37.63 23.59
N GLY A 55 6.18 38.87 24.09
CA GLY A 55 5.46 39.99 23.50
C GLY A 55 6.23 40.81 22.47
N ASP A 56 5.48 41.74 21.88
CA ASP A 56 5.71 42.59 20.73
C ASP A 56 6.74 43.73 20.89
N LYS A 57 7.30 44.08 19.73
CA LYS A 57 7.70 45.39 19.15
C LYS A 57 7.86 46.65 20.04
N ALA A 58 8.97 47.36 19.79
CA ALA A 58 9.06 48.83 19.64
C ALA A 58 10.37 49.13 18.87
N ASP A 59 10.33 49.62 17.63
CA ASP A 59 10.31 51.01 17.16
C ASP A 59 11.68 51.73 17.11
N ARG A 60 11.96 52.30 15.93
CA ARG A 60 13.19 53.03 15.54
C ARG A 60 13.17 54.48 16.07
N PRO A 61 14.30 55.23 15.95
CA PRO A 61 14.36 56.14 14.81
C PRO A 61 15.75 56.28 14.13
N ARG A 62 15.69 56.82 12.90
CA ARG A 62 16.78 57.18 11.98
C ARG A 62 17.46 58.49 12.39
N SER A 63 18.71 58.67 11.96
CA SER A 63 19.30 59.99 11.72
C SER A 63 20.21 60.00 10.48
N ASP A 64 20.20 61.16 9.80
CA ASP A 64 20.68 61.45 8.45
C ASP A 64 22.11 62.04 8.39
N LYS A 65 22.89 61.63 7.36
CA LYS A 65 23.88 62.38 6.51
C LYS A 65 25.17 62.99 7.15
N PRO A 66 26.19 63.45 6.36
CA PRO A 66 26.49 63.30 4.92
C PRO A 66 27.94 62.85 4.57
N ARG A 67 28.17 62.68 3.25
CA ARG A 67 29.39 62.30 2.50
C ARG A 67 30.68 63.07 2.84
N THR A 68 31.81 62.37 2.72
CA THR A 68 33.07 62.93 2.21
C THR A 68 33.70 61.99 1.17
N ASP A 69 34.16 62.62 0.09
CA ASP A 69 34.85 62.06 -1.07
C ASP A 69 36.37 62.09 -0.82
N LYS A 70 37.10 61.04 -1.24
CA LYS A 70 38.54 61.09 -1.58
C LYS A 70 39.10 59.72 -2.03
N GLY A 71 39.34 59.63 -3.34
CA GLY A 71 40.53 59.07 -4.02
C GLY A 71 41.34 57.91 -3.43
N GLY A 72 41.32 56.79 -4.15
CA GLY A 72 42.50 56.12 -4.73
C GLY A 72 43.48 55.35 -3.83
N LYS A 73 43.52 54.02 -3.99
CA LYS A 73 44.72 53.28 -4.41
C LYS A 73 44.46 51.77 -4.57
N ASP A 74 45.23 51.20 -5.48
CA ASP A 74 45.22 49.84 -5.97
C ASP A 74 45.20 48.76 -4.87
N GLY A 75 44.24 47.86 -4.99
CA GLY A 75 44.18 46.64 -4.19
C GLY A 75 43.41 45.59 -4.96
N LYS A 76 44.12 44.67 -5.62
CA LYS A 76 43.57 43.42 -6.15
C LYS A 76 42.78 42.74 -5.03
N SER A 77 41.46 42.87 -5.06
CA SER A 77 40.57 42.05 -4.26
C SER A 77 40.62 40.64 -4.84
N LYS A 78 41.52 39.81 -4.29
CA LYS A 78 41.39 38.35 -4.40
C LYS A 78 40.10 38.00 -3.69
N THR A 79 39.07 37.70 -4.47
CA THR A 79 37.91 36.96 -4.01
C THR A 79 38.43 35.71 -3.29
N PRO A 80 37.94 35.36 -2.09
CA PRO A 80 38.43 34.18 -1.40
C PRO A 80 38.09 32.95 -2.25
N GLU A 81 39.11 32.36 -2.86
CA GLU A 81 39.01 31.10 -3.58
C GLU A 81 38.42 30.07 -2.63
N THR A 82 37.21 29.62 -2.95
CA THR A 82 36.60 28.49 -2.28
C THR A 82 37.56 27.32 -2.42
N PRO A 83 37.95 26.62 -1.34
CA PRO A 83 38.98 25.59 -1.44
C PRO A 83 38.60 24.58 -2.54
N LEU A 84 39.50 24.40 -3.51
CA LEU A 84 39.37 23.47 -4.62
C LEU A 84 39.05 22.10 -4.06
N ARG A 85 37.78 21.70 -4.15
CA ARG A 85 37.32 20.45 -3.57
C ARG A 85 37.88 19.32 -4.43
N ALA A 86 38.99 18.75 -3.98
CA ALA A 86 39.65 17.64 -4.65
C ALA A 86 38.77 16.39 -4.54
N GLU A 87 38.44 15.78 -5.68
CA GLU A 87 37.66 14.54 -5.76
C GLU A 87 38.51 13.40 -6.33
N ARG A 88 38.23 12.15 -5.95
CA ARG A 88 38.90 10.99 -6.56
C ARG A 88 38.64 10.95 -8.07
N ILE A 89 39.68 10.69 -8.87
CA ILE A 89 39.59 10.59 -10.33
C ILE A 89 38.47 9.67 -10.81
N ALA A 90 38.30 8.51 -10.18
CA ALA A 90 37.24 7.55 -10.51
C ALA A 90 35.83 8.13 -10.32
N LYS A 91 35.64 9.01 -9.32
CA LYS A 91 34.37 9.71 -9.09
C LYS A 91 34.13 10.75 -10.16
N THR A 92 35.13 11.57 -10.47
CA THR A 92 35.05 12.63 -11.48
C THR A 92 34.73 12.06 -12.86
N MET A 93 35.47 11.02 -13.30
CA MET A 93 35.24 10.36 -14.59
C MET A 93 33.87 9.65 -14.66
N ALA A 94 33.42 9.05 -13.56
CA ALA A 94 32.09 8.45 -13.51
C ALA A 94 30.98 9.52 -13.64
N ARG A 95 31.15 10.71 -13.03
CA ARG A 95 30.21 11.84 -13.16
C ARG A 95 30.26 12.51 -14.54
N ALA A 96 31.39 12.43 -15.24
CA ALA A 96 31.49 12.82 -16.64
C ALA A 96 30.83 11.79 -17.59
N GLY A 97 30.33 10.66 -17.06
CA GLY A 97 29.65 9.63 -17.84
C GLY A 97 30.57 8.67 -18.58
N ILE A 98 31.89 8.71 -18.32
CA ILE A 98 32.90 7.98 -19.09
C ILE A 98 32.84 6.48 -18.83
N ALA A 99 32.83 6.07 -17.56
CA ALA A 99 32.88 4.67 -17.18
C ALA A 99 32.37 4.46 -15.74
N SER A 100 32.16 3.21 -15.34
CA SER A 100 31.93 2.89 -13.92
C SER A 100 33.20 3.15 -13.11
N ARG A 101 33.09 3.39 -11.79
CA ARG A 101 34.28 3.65 -10.95
C ARG A 101 35.32 2.53 -11.05
N ARG A 102 34.88 1.26 -11.00
CA ARG A 102 35.76 0.08 -11.16
C ARG A 102 36.40 0.01 -12.54
N GLU A 103 35.65 0.39 -13.57
CA GLU A 103 36.17 0.42 -14.93
C GLU A 103 37.19 1.55 -15.11
N VAL A 104 37.03 2.69 -14.43
CA VAL A 104 38.05 3.74 -14.39
C VAL A 104 39.33 3.22 -13.72
N GLU A 105 39.23 2.51 -12.61
CA GLU A 105 40.39 1.90 -11.94
C GLU A 105 41.13 0.94 -12.88
N ARG A 106 40.39 0.15 -13.68
CA ARG A 106 40.95 -0.72 -14.71
C ARG A 106 41.65 0.08 -15.83
N LEU A 107 41.04 1.16 -16.31
CA LEU A 107 41.64 2.03 -17.35
C LEU A 107 42.93 2.69 -16.86
N ILE A 108 43.00 3.07 -15.59
CA ILE A 108 44.22 3.59 -14.96
C ILE A 108 45.30 2.50 -14.95
N GLY A 109 44.97 1.28 -14.52
CA GLY A 109 45.90 0.15 -14.56
C GLY A 109 46.40 -0.22 -15.97
N LEU A 110 45.65 0.14 -17.02
CA LEU A 110 46.05 -0.01 -18.43
C LEU A 110 46.82 1.19 -19.00
N GLY A 111 47.10 2.23 -18.20
CA GLY A 111 47.79 3.44 -18.64
C GLY A 111 47.00 4.29 -19.63
N LYS A 112 45.66 4.14 -19.67
CA LYS A 112 44.79 4.84 -20.63
C LYS A 112 44.30 6.20 -20.14
N VAL A 113 44.48 6.50 -18.85
CA VAL A 113 44.00 7.74 -18.22
C VAL A 113 45.19 8.64 -17.91
N ALA A 114 45.13 9.90 -18.31
CA ALA A 114 46.14 10.89 -17.97
C ALA A 114 45.51 12.17 -17.40
N VAL A 115 46.19 12.79 -16.44
CA VAL A 115 45.82 14.09 -15.85
C VAL A 115 46.92 15.09 -16.16
N ASN A 116 46.56 16.23 -16.77
CA ASN A 116 47.50 17.26 -17.22
C ASN A 116 48.65 16.69 -18.07
N GLY A 117 48.34 15.71 -18.92
CA GLY A 117 49.31 15.04 -19.79
C GLY A 117 50.15 13.94 -19.14
N ARG A 118 50.00 13.67 -17.83
CA ARG A 118 50.70 12.58 -17.13
C ARG A 118 49.81 11.36 -16.98
N ILE A 119 50.24 10.22 -17.52
CA ILE A 119 49.54 8.94 -17.36
C ILE A 119 49.49 8.57 -15.87
N LEU A 120 48.30 8.21 -15.40
CA LEU A 120 48.11 7.77 -14.03
C LEU A 120 48.49 6.29 -13.88
N ASP A 121 49.15 5.97 -12.79
CA ASP A 121 49.50 4.61 -12.35
C ASP A 121 48.63 4.15 -11.17
N THR A 122 48.10 5.10 -10.37
CA THR A 122 47.28 4.82 -9.18
C THR A 122 45.86 5.39 -9.28
N PRO A 123 44.83 4.62 -8.91
CA PRO A 123 43.47 5.12 -8.81
C PRO A 123 43.19 6.01 -7.60
N ALA A 124 44.13 6.13 -6.66
CA ALA A 124 43.99 6.98 -5.48
C ALA A 124 44.20 8.49 -5.78
N THR A 125 44.44 8.86 -7.03
CA THR A 125 44.66 10.23 -7.47
C THR A 125 43.45 11.12 -7.23
N LEU A 126 43.68 12.26 -6.58
CA LEU A 126 42.70 13.33 -6.41
C LEU A 126 42.88 14.36 -7.53
N VAL A 127 41.76 14.84 -8.06
CA VAL A 127 41.71 15.86 -9.12
C VAL A 127 40.80 16.99 -8.71
N THR A 128 41.14 18.18 -9.17
CA THR A 128 40.42 19.43 -9.01
C THR A 128 39.64 19.75 -10.29
N ARG A 129 38.92 20.89 -10.31
CA ARG A 129 38.16 21.32 -11.49
C ARG A 129 39.04 21.87 -12.61
N ASP A 130 40.25 22.30 -12.28
CA ASP A 130 41.19 22.91 -13.25
C ASP A 130 42.05 21.85 -13.94
N ASP A 131 42.01 20.60 -13.45
CA ASP A 131 42.77 19.49 -14.01
C ASP A 131 42.15 19.00 -15.34
N VAL A 132 42.99 18.88 -16.36
CA VAL A 132 42.61 18.33 -17.66
C VAL A 132 42.77 16.82 -17.63
N ILE A 133 41.63 16.11 -17.61
CA ILE A 133 41.61 14.64 -17.61
C ILE A 133 41.41 14.16 -19.05
N THR A 134 42.23 13.20 -19.48
CA THR A 134 42.15 12.57 -20.79
C THR A 134 42.02 11.06 -20.67
N VAL A 135 41.31 10.44 -21.61
CA VAL A 135 41.23 8.99 -21.79
C VAL A 135 41.62 8.66 -23.23
N ASP A 136 42.60 7.77 -23.41
CA ASP A 136 43.19 7.46 -24.72
C ASP A 136 43.59 8.75 -25.48
N GLY A 137 44.15 9.73 -24.76
CA GLY A 137 44.60 11.02 -25.29
C GLY A 137 43.50 12.04 -25.59
N LYS A 138 42.22 11.69 -25.43
CA LYS A 138 41.09 12.61 -25.67
C LYS A 138 40.61 13.24 -24.36
N PRO A 139 40.46 14.57 -24.27
CA PRO A 139 39.93 15.22 -23.06
C PRO A 139 38.50 14.77 -22.79
N ILE A 140 38.19 14.48 -21.54
CA ILE A 140 36.82 14.17 -21.12
C ILE A 140 36.01 15.47 -21.01
N GLY A 141 34.71 15.39 -21.27
CA GLY A 141 33.80 16.52 -21.06
C GLY A 141 33.67 16.90 -19.58
N SER A 142 33.16 18.10 -19.32
CA SER A 142 32.85 18.57 -17.97
C SER A 142 31.82 17.67 -17.27
N THR A 143 31.77 17.72 -15.94
CA THR A 143 30.75 17.00 -15.17
C THR A 143 29.35 17.36 -15.64
N GLN A 144 28.52 16.35 -15.87
CA GLN A 144 27.13 16.58 -16.28
C GLN A 144 26.32 17.11 -15.10
N ALA A 145 25.32 17.95 -15.40
CA ALA A 145 24.35 18.37 -14.39
C ALA A 145 23.62 17.14 -13.82
N THR A 146 23.42 17.10 -12.50
CA THR A 146 22.67 16.03 -11.84
C THR A 146 21.23 16.02 -12.37
N ARG A 147 20.80 14.85 -12.85
CA ARG A 147 19.47 14.62 -13.41
C ARG A 147 18.90 13.32 -12.84
N VAL A 148 17.59 13.30 -12.68
CA VAL A 148 16.84 12.12 -12.24
C VAL A 148 15.75 11.82 -13.28
N TRP A 149 15.66 10.54 -13.64
CA TRP A 149 14.63 10.03 -14.53
C TRP A 149 13.70 9.10 -13.74
N ARG A 150 12.42 9.15 -14.09
CA ARG A 150 11.42 8.20 -13.60
C ARG A 150 11.23 7.14 -14.66
N TYR A 151 11.53 5.90 -14.32
CA TYR A 151 11.31 4.74 -15.17
C TYR A 151 10.23 3.86 -14.58
N HIS A 152 9.24 3.47 -15.39
CA HIS A 152 8.30 2.44 -14.99
C HIS A 152 8.87 1.10 -15.44
N LYS A 153 9.45 0.35 -14.49
CA LYS A 153 10.05 -0.95 -14.74
C LYS A 153 8.94 -2.01 -14.92
N PRO A 154 8.85 -2.70 -16.07
CA PRO A 154 7.99 -3.88 -16.22
C PRO A 154 8.58 -5.11 -15.50
N ALA A 155 7.77 -6.14 -15.29
CA ALA A 155 8.26 -7.43 -14.81
C ALA A 155 9.19 -8.08 -15.85
N GLY A 156 10.08 -8.96 -15.38
CA GLY A 156 10.98 -9.73 -16.24
C GLY A 156 12.30 -9.04 -16.59
N LEU A 157 12.46 -7.75 -16.27
CA LEU A 157 13.75 -7.05 -16.41
C LEU A 157 14.59 -7.12 -15.13
N LEU A 158 15.88 -7.40 -15.27
CA LEU A 158 16.82 -7.38 -14.15
C LEU A 158 17.33 -5.95 -13.88
N THR A 159 17.33 -5.52 -12.62
CA THR A 159 17.93 -4.23 -12.22
C THR A 159 19.45 -4.36 -12.03
N SER A 160 20.19 -4.56 -13.12
CA SER A 160 21.65 -4.68 -13.16
C SER A 160 22.20 -4.19 -14.49
N HIS A 161 23.41 -3.60 -14.51
CA HIS A 161 24.09 -3.19 -15.76
C HIS A 161 24.65 -4.34 -16.59
N SER A 162 24.75 -5.53 -16.00
CA SER A 162 25.28 -6.71 -16.66
C SER A 162 24.69 -7.95 -15.99
N ASP A 163 24.31 -8.93 -16.81
CA ASP A 163 23.88 -10.25 -16.36
C ASP A 163 24.72 -11.34 -17.07
N PRO A 164 25.54 -12.11 -16.36
CA PRO A 164 26.35 -13.18 -16.96
C PRO A 164 25.52 -14.27 -17.66
N THR A 165 24.25 -14.42 -17.27
CA THR A 165 23.33 -15.41 -17.84
C THR A 165 22.52 -14.87 -19.03
N GLY A 166 22.74 -13.61 -19.44
CA GLY A 166 22.10 -13.00 -20.61
C GLY A 166 20.63 -12.65 -20.45
N ARG A 167 20.10 -12.56 -19.23
CA ARG A 167 18.73 -12.10 -19.00
C ARG A 167 18.61 -10.61 -19.34
N PRO A 168 17.44 -10.18 -19.86
CA PRO A 168 17.24 -8.79 -20.23
C PRO A 168 17.30 -7.88 -19.00
N THR A 169 18.03 -6.78 -19.11
CA THR A 169 18.18 -5.82 -18.01
C THR A 169 17.36 -4.57 -18.25
N VAL A 170 17.16 -3.79 -17.17
CA VAL A 170 16.57 -2.46 -17.25
C VAL A 170 17.33 -1.57 -18.23
N PHE A 171 18.66 -1.65 -18.26
CA PHE A 171 19.50 -0.76 -19.05
C PHE A 171 19.50 -1.11 -20.55
N ASP A 172 19.28 -2.39 -20.90
CA ASP A 172 19.11 -2.81 -22.29
C ASP A 172 17.81 -2.28 -22.90
N ALA A 173 16.78 -2.09 -22.06
CA ALA A 173 15.46 -1.61 -22.48
C ALA A 173 15.34 -0.07 -22.51
N LEU A 174 16.39 0.66 -22.12
CA LEU A 174 16.36 2.13 -22.12
C LEU A 174 16.47 2.69 -23.55
N PRO A 175 15.80 3.82 -23.84
CA PRO A 175 15.89 4.46 -25.15
C PRO A 175 17.32 4.94 -25.44
N ALA A 176 17.70 4.87 -26.71
CA ALA A 176 18.97 5.42 -27.19
C ALA A 176 19.02 6.94 -26.95
N GLY A 177 20.21 7.47 -26.67
CA GLY A 177 20.44 8.90 -26.43
C GLY A 177 20.40 9.34 -24.97
N LEU A 178 20.09 8.44 -24.03
CA LEU A 178 20.28 8.71 -22.61
C LEU A 178 21.78 8.73 -22.25
N PRO A 179 22.21 9.62 -21.33
CA PRO A 179 23.55 9.54 -20.77
C PRO A 179 23.70 8.25 -19.95
N ARG A 180 24.93 7.95 -19.52
CA ARG A 180 25.17 6.88 -18.56
C ARG A 180 24.40 7.16 -17.25
N VAL A 181 23.38 6.34 -16.99
CA VAL A 181 22.58 6.39 -15.76
C VAL A 181 22.84 5.16 -14.89
N ILE A 182 22.49 5.26 -13.61
CA ILE A 182 22.48 4.17 -12.62
C ILE A 182 21.09 4.12 -11.97
N SER A 183 20.69 2.98 -11.42
CA SER A 183 19.42 2.85 -10.69
C SER A 183 19.57 3.28 -9.23
N VAL A 184 18.53 3.93 -8.70
CA VAL A 184 18.39 4.17 -7.27
C VAL A 184 17.75 2.95 -6.63
N GLY A 185 18.56 2.18 -5.91
CA GLY A 185 18.15 0.89 -5.38
C GLY A 185 17.88 -0.14 -6.48
N ARG A 186 17.13 -1.19 -6.11
CA ARG A 186 16.79 -2.30 -7.01
C ARG A 186 15.34 -2.71 -6.80
N LEU A 187 14.68 -3.05 -7.90
CA LEU A 187 13.45 -3.82 -7.90
C LEU A 187 13.76 -5.24 -8.35
N ASP A 188 13.11 -6.21 -7.71
CA ASP A 188 13.25 -7.62 -8.06
C ASP A 188 12.74 -7.91 -9.47
N LEU A 189 13.13 -9.08 -10.00
CA LEU A 189 12.81 -9.48 -11.37
C LEU A 189 11.30 -9.48 -11.63
N ALA A 190 10.51 -10.00 -10.69
CA ALA A 190 9.05 -10.09 -10.78
C ALA A 190 8.32 -8.79 -10.37
N THR A 191 9.05 -7.79 -9.85
CA THR A 191 8.47 -6.54 -9.37
C THR A 191 8.36 -5.52 -10.49
N GLU A 192 7.21 -4.87 -10.56
CA GLU A 192 6.90 -3.77 -11.47
C GLU A 192 6.77 -2.45 -10.70
N GLY A 193 6.95 -1.34 -11.39
CA GLY A 193 6.63 -0.02 -10.84
C GLY A 193 7.74 1.01 -11.00
N LEU A 194 7.74 2.00 -10.12
CA LEU A 194 8.66 3.14 -10.21
C LEU A 194 10.09 2.74 -9.82
N LEU A 195 11.01 2.89 -10.76
CA LEU A 195 12.45 2.87 -10.54
C LEU A 195 13.00 4.25 -10.89
N LEU A 196 13.76 4.86 -9.99
CA LEU A 196 14.46 6.10 -10.30
C LEU A 196 15.82 5.77 -10.92
N LEU A 197 16.19 6.51 -11.96
CA LEU A 197 17.51 6.46 -12.55
C LEU A 197 18.18 7.83 -12.37
N THR A 198 19.49 7.86 -12.19
CA THR A 198 20.25 9.11 -12.03
C THR A 198 21.63 8.98 -12.68
N ASN A 199 22.24 10.10 -13.07
CA ASN A 199 23.64 10.16 -13.47
C ASN A 199 24.59 10.46 -12.28
N ASP A 200 24.04 10.57 -11.07
CA ASP A 200 24.79 10.93 -9.86
C ASP A 200 24.79 9.80 -8.82
N GLY A 201 25.96 9.18 -8.65
CA GLY A 201 26.21 8.13 -7.65
C GLY A 201 26.04 8.57 -6.20
N GLU A 202 26.31 9.84 -5.88
CA GLU A 202 26.11 10.35 -4.52
C GLU A 202 24.63 10.49 -4.20
N LEU A 203 23.86 10.99 -5.16
CA LEU A 203 22.41 11.09 -5.02
C LEU A 203 21.78 9.70 -4.89
N SER A 204 22.15 8.75 -5.76
CA SER A 204 21.67 7.35 -5.65
C SER A 204 21.94 6.79 -4.26
N ARG A 205 23.18 6.93 -3.78
CA ARG A 205 23.57 6.44 -2.46
C ARG A 205 22.79 7.12 -1.34
N ALA A 206 22.62 8.44 -1.40
CA ALA A 206 21.84 9.18 -0.42
C ALA A 206 20.41 8.64 -0.37
N LEU A 207 19.74 8.49 -1.51
CA LEU A 207 18.36 7.99 -1.58
C LEU A 207 18.21 6.52 -1.12
N GLU A 208 19.29 5.74 -1.13
CA GLU A 208 19.31 4.34 -0.69
C GLU A 208 19.61 4.16 0.80
N LEU A 209 20.28 5.14 1.43
CA LEU A 209 20.71 5.01 2.83
C LEU A 209 19.50 4.97 3.77
N PRO A 210 19.44 4.01 4.73
CA PRO A 210 18.37 3.96 5.73
C PRO A 210 18.24 5.26 6.53
N SER A 211 19.35 5.97 6.77
CA SER A 211 19.39 7.23 7.50
C SER A 211 18.63 8.38 6.84
N THR A 212 18.32 8.26 5.54
CA THR A 212 17.48 9.26 4.86
C THR A 212 15.99 9.07 5.10
N SER A 213 15.60 7.93 5.68
CA SER A 213 14.21 7.63 6.04
C SER A 213 13.21 7.82 4.88
N LEU A 214 13.65 7.59 3.65
CA LEU A 214 12.77 7.65 2.49
C LEU A 214 11.77 6.49 2.52
N VAL A 215 10.50 6.88 2.66
CA VAL A 215 9.37 5.95 2.67
C VAL A 215 9.27 5.28 1.31
N ARG A 216 9.18 3.95 1.33
CA ARG A 216 8.95 3.13 0.14
C ARG A 216 7.62 2.43 0.31
N GLN A 217 6.73 2.64 -0.64
CA GLN A 217 5.40 2.03 -0.63
C GLN A 217 5.34 0.91 -1.66
N TYR A 218 4.87 -0.25 -1.23
CA TYR A 218 4.72 -1.44 -2.06
C TYR A 218 3.27 -1.89 -2.08
N ARG A 219 2.83 -2.41 -3.23
CA ARG A 219 1.61 -3.21 -3.33
C ARG A 219 2.01 -4.64 -3.62
N ALA A 220 1.79 -5.52 -2.64
CA ALA A 220 2.18 -6.93 -2.72
C ALA A 220 0.94 -7.83 -2.84
N ARG A 221 1.08 -8.95 -3.53
CA ARG A 221 0.12 -10.05 -3.54
C ARG A 221 0.75 -11.26 -2.87
N ALA A 222 0.16 -11.73 -1.79
CA ALA A 222 0.61 -12.91 -1.05
C ALA A 222 -0.38 -14.06 -1.20
N ARG A 223 0.10 -15.31 -1.14
CA ARG A 223 -0.75 -16.50 -1.05
C ARG A 223 -1.18 -16.70 0.39
N GLY A 224 -2.48 -16.91 0.62
CA GLY A 224 -3.05 -17.16 1.94
C GLY A 224 -4.22 -16.24 2.25
N LYS A 225 -4.80 -16.40 3.45
CA LYS A 225 -5.79 -15.48 4.02
C LYS A 225 -5.10 -14.67 5.11
N ILE A 226 -5.32 -13.36 5.13
CA ILE A 226 -4.75 -12.45 6.13
C ILE A 226 -5.86 -11.53 6.64
N THR A 227 -5.88 -11.26 7.94
CA THR A 227 -6.77 -10.26 8.54
C THR A 227 -6.02 -8.96 8.83
N GLN A 228 -6.75 -7.86 9.03
CA GLN A 228 -6.10 -6.58 9.34
C GLN A 228 -5.39 -6.63 10.70
N GLU A 229 -5.92 -7.37 11.66
CA GLU A 229 -5.33 -7.58 12.99
C GLU A 229 -3.96 -8.27 12.89
N GLN A 230 -3.83 -9.25 11.99
CA GLN A 230 -2.55 -9.91 11.74
C GLN A 230 -1.53 -8.97 11.06
N LEU A 231 -1.99 -8.06 10.19
CA LEU A 231 -1.12 -7.05 9.56
C LEU A 231 -0.69 -5.97 10.56
N ASP A 232 -1.56 -5.62 11.51
CA ASP A 232 -1.28 -4.60 12.52
C ASP A 232 -0.15 -5.03 13.47
N ALA A 233 0.06 -6.33 13.68
CA ALA A 233 1.20 -6.86 14.42
C ALA A 233 2.57 -6.53 13.77
N LEU A 234 2.61 -6.13 12.49
CA LEU A 234 3.84 -5.71 11.82
C LEU A 234 4.28 -4.28 12.16
N LYS A 235 3.40 -3.48 12.79
CA LYS A 235 3.64 -2.06 13.10
C LYS A 235 4.75 -1.84 14.12
N ASP A 236 5.07 -2.84 14.93
CA ASP A 236 6.12 -2.76 15.95
C ASP A 236 7.45 -3.39 15.47
N GLY A 237 7.49 -3.85 14.22
CA GLY A 237 8.60 -4.63 13.66
C GLY A 237 8.46 -6.12 13.92
N VAL A 238 9.35 -6.91 13.35
CA VAL A 238 9.32 -8.38 13.45
C VAL A 238 10.72 -8.95 13.59
N VAL A 239 10.85 -10.08 14.29
CA VAL A 239 12.10 -10.84 14.34
C VAL A 239 11.97 -12.05 13.43
N VAL A 240 12.86 -12.18 12.45
CA VAL A 240 12.91 -13.32 11.53
C VAL A 240 14.32 -13.87 11.57
N ASP A 241 14.46 -15.16 11.89
CA ASP A 241 15.74 -15.87 11.98
C ASP A 241 16.79 -15.16 12.86
N GLY A 242 16.35 -14.59 13.98
CA GLY A 242 17.20 -13.86 14.92
C GLY A 242 17.58 -12.43 14.49
N VAL A 243 17.06 -11.95 13.35
CA VAL A 243 17.27 -10.58 12.86
C VAL A 243 16.03 -9.74 13.14
N SER A 244 16.21 -8.60 13.81
CA SER A 244 15.14 -7.64 14.05
C SER A 244 14.96 -6.71 12.86
N TYR A 245 13.75 -6.72 12.29
CA TYR A 245 13.33 -5.85 11.20
C TYR A 245 12.47 -4.71 11.74
N GLY A 246 12.60 -3.54 11.11
CA GLY A 246 11.84 -2.35 11.46
C GLY A 246 10.34 -2.47 11.18
N PRO A 247 9.56 -1.48 11.63
CA PRO A 247 8.10 -1.49 11.54
C PRO A 247 7.60 -1.39 10.09
N ILE A 248 6.47 -2.05 9.82
CA ILE A 248 5.76 -1.99 8.53
C ILE A 248 4.30 -1.63 8.78
N GLU A 249 3.82 -0.56 8.14
CA GLU A 249 2.39 -0.26 8.06
C GLU A 249 1.79 -0.98 6.84
N ALA A 250 0.95 -1.97 7.09
CA ALA A 250 0.27 -2.74 6.05
C ALA A 250 -1.26 -2.61 6.19
N LYS A 251 -1.95 -2.39 5.07
CA LYS A 251 -3.41 -2.28 5.00
C LYS A 251 -3.94 -3.15 3.86
N LEU A 252 -5.06 -3.83 4.10
CA LEU A 252 -5.81 -4.46 3.02
C LEU A 252 -6.37 -3.39 2.08
N ASP A 253 -6.10 -3.52 0.79
CA ASP A 253 -6.55 -2.57 -0.22
C ASP A 253 -8.06 -2.76 -0.53
N LYS A 254 -8.90 -2.07 0.26
CA LYS A 254 -10.36 -2.01 0.05
C LYS A 254 -10.74 -1.40 -1.31
N ALA A 255 -9.91 -0.52 -1.87
CA ALA A 255 -10.19 0.10 -3.17
C ALA A 255 -10.04 -0.91 -4.32
N THR A 256 -9.11 -1.87 -4.20
CA THR A 256 -9.03 -3.00 -5.12
C THR A 256 -10.25 -3.91 -5.02
N ILE A 257 -10.74 -4.22 -3.81
CA ILE A 257 -12.00 -4.99 -3.65
C ILE A 257 -13.16 -4.29 -4.38
N ALA A 258 -13.27 -2.96 -4.23
CA ALA A 258 -14.30 -2.15 -4.88
C ALA A 258 -14.15 -2.04 -6.42
N LYS A 259 -12.98 -2.32 -6.98
CA LYS A 259 -12.73 -2.30 -8.43
C LYS A 259 -12.69 -3.70 -9.06
N PHE A 260 -12.55 -4.73 -8.24
CA PHE A 260 -12.28 -6.10 -8.65
C PHE A 260 -13.21 -6.60 -9.75
N GLN A 261 -14.54 -6.47 -9.57
CA GLN A 261 -15.50 -6.93 -10.56
C GLN A 261 -15.44 -6.13 -11.87
N ARG A 262 -15.20 -4.81 -11.79
CA ARG A 262 -15.08 -3.94 -12.97
C ARG A 262 -13.86 -4.28 -13.81
N GLU A 263 -12.73 -4.54 -13.16
CA GLU A 263 -11.49 -4.92 -13.83
C GLU A 263 -11.60 -6.30 -14.49
N LEU A 264 -12.21 -7.28 -13.82
CA LEU A 264 -12.56 -8.58 -14.44
C LEU A 264 -13.49 -8.39 -15.65
N GLY A 265 -14.48 -7.50 -15.56
CA GLY A 265 -15.38 -7.21 -16.69
C GLY A 265 -14.65 -6.63 -17.92
N ALA A 266 -13.65 -5.78 -17.69
CA ALA A 266 -12.78 -5.21 -18.74
C ALA A 266 -11.88 -6.27 -19.38
N MET A 267 -11.44 -7.28 -18.62
CA MET A 267 -10.68 -8.45 -19.13
C MET A 267 -11.54 -9.50 -19.84
N GLY A 268 -12.86 -9.30 -19.94
CA GLY A 268 -13.77 -10.21 -20.65
C GLY A 268 -14.53 -11.20 -19.76
N TYR A 269 -14.37 -11.15 -18.43
CA TYR A 269 -15.19 -11.95 -17.50
C TYR A 269 -16.59 -11.34 -17.37
N LYS A 270 -17.48 -11.68 -18.32
CA LYS A 270 -18.82 -11.11 -18.44
C LYS A 270 -19.82 -11.64 -17.40
N PHE A 271 -19.55 -12.81 -16.82
CA PHE A 271 -20.38 -13.40 -15.77
C PHE A 271 -19.55 -13.56 -14.50
N GLN A 272 -20.01 -12.93 -13.41
CA GLN A 272 -19.33 -12.90 -12.12
C GLN A 272 -20.36 -13.05 -11.01
N PHE A 273 -20.11 -13.95 -10.05
CA PHE A 273 -21.07 -14.28 -9.00
C PHE A 273 -20.34 -14.76 -7.74
N VAL A 274 -21.03 -14.69 -6.60
CA VAL A 274 -20.53 -15.17 -5.32
C VAL A 274 -21.30 -16.44 -4.95
N THR A 275 -20.65 -17.59 -5.06
CA THR A 275 -21.26 -18.93 -4.93
C THR A 275 -22.04 -19.12 -3.63
N LEU A 276 -21.47 -18.70 -2.50
CA LEU A 276 -22.03 -18.95 -1.17
C LEU A 276 -22.67 -17.71 -0.54
N ALA A 277 -23.02 -16.68 -1.33
CA ALA A 277 -23.63 -15.46 -0.81
C ALA A 277 -24.89 -15.74 0.01
N GLY A 278 -25.78 -16.61 -0.49
CA GLY A 278 -27.01 -17.00 0.21
C GLY A 278 -26.75 -17.74 1.53
N PHE A 279 -25.77 -18.66 1.54
CA PHE A 279 -25.40 -19.40 2.76
C PHE A 279 -24.91 -18.44 3.86
N HIS A 280 -24.01 -17.53 3.52
CA HIS A 280 -23.48 -16.56 4.49
C HIS A 280 -24.54 -15.56 4.95
N ALA A 281 -25.34 -15.02 4.04
CA ALA A 281 -26.38 -14.04 4.39
C ALA A 281 -27.41 -14.64 5.36
N LEU A 282 -27.95 -15.82 5.04
CA LEU A 282 -28.99 -16.49 5.83
C LEU A 282 -28.49 -16.89 7.22
N ASN A 283 -27.33 -17.56 7.29
CA ASN A 283 -26.81 -18.04 8.56
C ASN A 283 -26.39 -16.88 9.47
N ASN A 284 -25.75 -15.85 8.91
CA ASN A 284 -25.30 -14.71 9.71
C ASN A 284 -26.48 -13.90 10.24
N SER A 285 -27.47 -13.57 9.38
CA SER A 285 -28.62 -12.77 9.81
C SER A 285 -29.43 -13.47 10.88
N MET A 286 -29.61 -14.79 10.77
CA MET A 286 -30.31 -15.57 11.78
C MET A 286 -29.50 -15.71 13.07
N PHE A 287 -28.18 -15.90 12.98
CA PHE A 287 -27.32 -15.96 14.17
C PHE A 287 -27.34 -14.65 14.94
N GLU A 288 -27.17 -13.50 14.27
CA GLU A 288 -27.23 -12.18 14.91
C GLU A 288 -28.60 -11.92 15.55
N LEU A 289 -29.70 -12.29 14.87
CA LEU A 289 -31.04 -12.15 15.43
C LEU A 289 -31.23 -13.04 16.66
N ALA A 290 -30.83 -14.30 16.60
CA ALA A 290 -30.98 -15.25 17.71
C ALA A 290 -30.14 -14.85 18.93
N ASP A 291 -28.91 -14.39 18.70
CA ASP A 291 -28.01 -13.87 19.74
C ASP A 291 -28.59 -12.60 20.39
N GLY A 292 -29.04 -11.63 19.58
CA GLY A 292 -29.69 -10.43 20.08
C GLY A 292 -31.01 -10.70 20.80
N TYR A 293 -31.81 -11.66 20.32
CA TYR A 293 -33.08 -12.04 20.94
C TYR A 293 -32.87 -12.78 22.27
N ARG A 294 -31.81 -13.59 22.40
CA ARG A 294 -31.42 -14.20 23.69
C ARG A 294 -31.20 -13.14 24.76
N ASP A 295 -30.51 -12.06 24.40
CA ASP A 295 -30.07 -11.05 25.38
C ASP A 295 -31.12 -9.94 25.59
N ASN A 296 -31.88 -9.57 24.56
CA ASN A 296 -32.74 -8.38 24.56
C ASN A 296 -34.20 -8.64 24.14
N GLY A 297 -34.58 -9.90 23.84
CA GLY A 297 -35.93 -10.27 23.46
C GLY A 297 -36.48 -9.45 22.28
N MET A 298 -37.71 -8.95 22.42
CA MET A 298 -38.42 -8.22 21.35
C MET A 298 -37.70 -6.95 20.87
N ALA A 299 -36.79 -6.36 21.65
CA ALA A 299 -36.02 -5.21 21.20
C ALA A 299 -35.17 -5.56 19.96
N ALA A 300 -34.52 -6.73 19.94
CA ALA A 300 -33.72 -7.20 18.82
C ALA A 300 -34.57 -7.44 17.55
N TYR A 301 -35.80 -7.94 17.73
CA TYR A 301 -36.73 -8.12 16.61
C TYR A 301 -37.26 -6.78 16.08
N SER A 302 -37.54 -5.83 16.97
CA SER A 302 -37.93 -4.46 16.60
C SER A 302 -36.83 -3.77 15.79
N GLU A 303 -35.56 -3.93 16.18
CA GLU A 303 -34.43 -3.40 15.40
C GLU A 303 -34.31 -4.00 13.99
N LEU A 304 -34.62 -5.30 13.83
CA LEU A 304 -34.75 -5.90 12.50
C LEU A 304 -35.87 -5.22 11.70
N GLN A 305 -37.06 -5.10 12.29
CA GLN A 305 -38.22 -4.48 11.63
C GLN A 305 -37.95 -3.00 11.26
N GLN A 306 -37.27 -2.23 12.12
CA GLN A 306 -36.91 -0.85 11.82
C GLN A 306 -35.90 -0.74 10.68
N ARG A 307 -34.96 -1.70 10.57
CA ARG A 307 -34.08 -1.78 9.40
C ARG A 307 -34.86 -2.10 8.13
N GLU A 308 -35.89 -2.94 8.19
CA GLU A 308 -36.78 -3.20 7.06
C GLU A 308 -37.51 -1.93 6.60
N PHE A 309 -38.11 -1.17 7.52
CA PHE A 309 -38.73 0.12 7.21
C PHE A 309 -37.74 1.10 6.58
N ALA A 310 -36.53 1.22 7.11
CA ALA A 310 -35.49 2.09 6.54
C ALA A 310 -35.06 1.65 5.12
N ASN A 311 -35.18 0.37 4.80
CA ASN A 311 -34.85 -0.17 3.47
C ASN A 311 -35.92 0.09 2.42
N GLU A 312 -37.15 0.46 2.81
CA GLU A 312 -38.23 0.77 1.86
C GLU A 312 -37.85 1.94 0.92
N ALA A 313 -37.10 2.93 1.45
CA ALA A 313 -36.55 4.03 0.64
C ALA A 313 -35.58 3.57 -0.47
N ARG A 314 -35.08 2.33 -0.39
CA ARG A 314 -34.21 1.69 -1.39
C ARG A 314 -34.92 0.61 -2.22
N GLY A 315 -36.24 0.52 -2.11
CA GLY A 315 -37.07 -0.42 -2.87
C GLY A 315 -37.31 -1.78 -2.20
N TYR A 316 -37.00 -1.94 -0.91
CA TYR A 316 -37.41 -3.14 -0.15
C TYR A 316 -38.92 -3.14 0.09
N THR A 317 -39.59 -4.28 -0.08
CA THR A 317 -41.06 -4.38 0.00
C THR A 317 -41.57 -5.39 1.02
N ALA A 318 -40.71 -6.32 1.46
CA ALA A 318 -41.13 -7.48 2.24
C ALA A 318 -41.52 -7.16 3.70
N THR A 319 -41.35 -5.92 4.17
CA THR A 319 -41.96 -5.45 5.44
C THR A 319 -43.48 -5.70 5.45
N ARG A 320 -44.11 -5.52 4.28
CA ARG A 320 -45.51 -5.88 4.00
C ARG A 320 -45.57 -7.30 3.46
N HIS A 321 -45.32 -8.26 4.36
CA HIS A 321 -45.12 -9.66 4.02
C HIS A 321 -46.37 -10.33 3.45
N GLN A 322 -47.60 -9.89 3.79
CA GLN A 322 -48.84 -10.42 3.21
C GLN A 322 -48.92 -10.07 1.73
N ARG A 323 -48.69 -8.79 1.38
CA ARG A 323 -48.58 -8.37 -0.01
C ARG A 323 -47.48 -9.11 -0.76
N GLU A 324 -46.30 -9.26 -0.16
CA GLU A 324 -45.11 -9.84 -0.81
C GLU A 324 -45.34 -11.30 -1.24
N VAL A 325 -46.08 -12.08 -0.45
CA VAL A 325 -46.42 -13.48 -0.77
C VAL A 325 -47.66 -13.62 -1.67
N GLY A 326 -48.23 -12.51 -2.12
CA GLY A 326 -49.31 -12.49 -3.11
C GLY A 326 -50.72 -12.53 -2.55
N THR A 327 -50.95 -12.17 -1.28
CA THR A 327 -52.30 -12.17 -0.70
C THR A 327 -53.30 -11.34 -1.52
N GLY A 328 -52.91 -10.14 -1.96
CA GLY A 328 -53.77 -9.31 -2.81
C GLY A 328 -54.06 -9.90 -4.20
N TYR A 329 -53.13 -10.70 -4.75
CA TYR A 329 -53.36 -11.43 -6.00
C TYR A 329 -54.45 -12.49 -5.82
N PHE A 330 -54.39 -13.27 -4.74
CA PHE A 330 -55.41 -14.28 -4.46
C PHE A 330 -56.76 -13.68 -4.08
N ASP A 331 -56.78 -12.51 -3.45
CA ASP A 331 -58.02 -11.74 -3.26
C ASP A 331 -58.66 -11.33 -4.59
N GLN A 332 -57.85 -10.91 -5.56
CA GLN A 332 -58.36 -10.59 -6.90
C GLN A 332 -58.92 -11.84 -7.59
N VAL A 333 -58.23 -12.98 -7.49
CA VAL A 333 -58.74 -14.27 -8.01
C VAL A 333 -60.09 -14.63 -7.37
N ALA A 334 -60.20 -14.54 -6.05
CA ALA A 334 -61.45 -14.82 -5.33
C ALA A 334 -62.57 -13.86 -5.74
N THR A 335 -62.24 -12.58 -5.94
CA THR A 335 -63.18 -11.56 -6.39
C THR A 335 -63.68 -11.86 -7.80
N VAL A 336 -62.82 -12.27 -8.72
CA VAL A 336 -63.22 -12.64 -10.10
C VAL A 336 -64.11 -13.88 -10.11
N ILE A 337 -63.73 -14.94 -9.38
CA ILE A 337 -64.51 -16.19 -9.30
C ILE A 337 -65.92 -15.95 -8.74
N SER A 338 -66.01 -15.07 -7.74
CA SER A 338 -67.28 -14.72 -7.09
C SER A 338 -68.06 -13.63 -7.82
N ASN A 339 -67.61 -13.16 -8.98
CA ASN A 339 -68.19 -12.00 -9.67
C ASN A 339 -68.37 -10.77 -8.72
N GLY A 340 -67.38 -10.55 -7.85
CA GLY A 340 -67.35 -9.42 -6.92
C GLY A 340 -68.06 -9.66 -5.58
N THR A 341 -68.66 -10.82 -5.32
CA THR A 341 -69.47 -11.06 -4.11
C THR A 341 -68.74 -11.76 -2.97
N SER A 342 -67.43 -12.02 -3.10
CA SER A 342 -66.65 -12.66 -2.03
C SER A 342 -66.64 -11.83 -0.75
N SER A 343 -67.02 -12.45 0.38
CA SER A 343 -67.00 -11.85 1.71
C SER A 343 -65.78 -12.27 2.55
N THR A 344 -64.86 -13.05 1.97
CA THR A 344 -63.74 -13.68 2.70
C THR A 344 -62.38 -13.34 2.10
N THR A 345 -62.23 -12.17 1.48
CA THR A 345 -60.93 -11.63 1.04
C THR A 345 -60.05 -11.31 2.26
N ALA A 346 -58.75 -11.53 2.15
CA ALA A 346 -57.82 -11.53 3.28
C ALA A 346 -57.17 -10.16 3.56
N LEU A 347 -56.91 -9.34 2.55
CA LEU A 347 -56.07 -8.14 2.71
C LEU A 347 -56.83 -6.96 3.35
N LYS A 348 -58.10 -6.77 2.99
CA LYS A 348 -58.91 -5.58 3.32
C LYS A 348 -58.95 -5.30 4.83
N ASP A 349 -59.17 -6.33 5.63
CA ASP A 349 -59.32 -6.22 7.09
C ASP A 349 -58.07 -6.74 7.84
N SER A 350 -56.91 -6.81 7.16
CA SER A 350 -55.67 -7.29 7.74
C SER A 350 -54.99 -6.24 8.63
N THR A 351 -54.19 -6.72 9.60
CA THR A 351 -53.32 -5.85 10.41
C THR A 351 -52.29 -5.11 9.56
N GLU A 352 -51.87 -5.68 8.44
CA GLU A 352 -50.97 -5.03 7.47
C GLU A 352 -51.61 -3.75 6.92
N THR A 353 -52.85 -3.82 6.42
CA THR A 353 -53.59 -2.65 5.91
C THR A 353 -53.80 -1.60 7.00
N ALA A 354 -54.07 -2.02 8.24
CA ALA A 354 -54.36 -1.10 9.34
C ALA A 354 -53.11 -0.39 9.90
N GLN A 355 -51.95 -1.05 9.92
CA GLN A 355 -50.77 -0.58 10.66
C GLN A 355 -49.59 -0.19 9.76
N PHE A 356 -49.55 -0.62 8.50
CA PHE A 356 -48.43 -0.39 7.58
C PHE A 356 -48.81 0.60 6.49
N THR A 357 -49.36 1.75 6.91
CA THR A 357 -49.72 2.85 6.00
C THR A 357 -48.49 3.51 5.41
N THR A 358 -48.58 3.98 4.18
CA THR A 358 -47.54 4.81 3.58
C THR A 358 -47.59 6.18 4.27
N ALA A 359 -46.45 6.69 4.74
CA ALA A 359 -46.37 8.09 5.15
C ALA A 359 -46.76 8.96 3.95
N ALA A 360 -47.76 9.85 4.14
CA ALA A 360 -48.28 10.74 3.11
C ALA A 360 -47.23 11.71 2.58
#